data_AF-A0A8D6UA71-F1
#
_entry.id   AF-A0A8D6UA71-F1
#
_cell.length_a   1.000
_cell.length_b   1.000
_cell.length_c   1.000
_cell.angle_alpha   90.00
_cell.angle_beta   90.00
_cell.angle_gamma   90.00
#
_symmetry.space_group_name_H-M   'P 1'
#
loop_
_entity.id
_entity.type
_entity.pdbx_description
1 polymer ?
#
loop_
_entity_poly.entity_id
_entity_poly.type
_entity_poly.pdbx_seq_one_letter_code
_entity_poly.pdbx_strand_id
1 'polypeptide(L)' 'MAYVARHGAADVYWYDINSMPSNTNKANVVTMTEADAIAQGKRHTTKE' A
#
# COMPACT_ATOMS: atom_id res chain seq x y z
N MET A 1 5.20 3.30 -8.35
CA MET A 1 3.98 3.78 -7.66
C MET A 1 3.72 2.82 -6.52
N ALA A 2 3.45 3.33 -5.33
CA ALA A 2 3.12 2.52 -4.16
C ALA A 2 1.64 2.71 -3.82
N TYR A 3 0.96 1.60 -3.56
CA TYR A 3 -0.44 1.58 -3.18
C TYR A 3 -0.52 1.30 -1.69
N VAL A 4 -1.26 2.12 -0.96
CA VAL A 4 -1.44 1.98 0.50
C VAL A 4 -2.92 1.87 0.80
N ALA A 5 -3.30 0.82 1.51
CA ALA A 5 -4.68 0.58 1.90
C ALA A 5 -5.13 1.50 3.05
N ARG A 6 -6.41 1.41 3.42
CA ARG A 6 -7.00 2.13 4.58
C ARG A 6 -6.80 3.65 4.51
N HIS A 7 -6.99 4.25 3.34
CA HIS A 7 -6.76 5.68 3.06
C HIS A 7 -5.34 6.14 3.39
N GLY A 8 -4.34 5.29 3.22
CA GLY A 8 -2.94 5.62 3.54
C GLY A 8 -2.54 5.31 4.98
N ALA A 9 -3.49 4.88 5.82
CA ALA A 9 -3.24 4.50 7.20
C ALA A 9 -2.69 3.08 7.36
N ALA A 10 -2.53 2.32 6.28
CA ALA A 10 -1.85 1.03 6.37
C ALA A 10 -0.35 1.23 6.64
N ASP A 11 0.20 0.44 7.56
CA ASP A 11 1.63 0.32 7.84
C ASP A 11 2.43 -0.33 6.70
N VAL A 12 1.74 -0.85 5.69
CA VAL A 12 2.35 -1.54 4.56
C VAL A 12 1.91 -0.94 3.23
N TYR A 13 2.79 -1.04 2.24
CA TYR A 13 2.53 -0.62 0.86
C TYR A 13 2.82 -1.74 -0.14
N TRP A 14 2.10 -1.70 -1.25
CA TRP A 14 2.17 -2.67 -2.34
C TRP A 14 2.58 -2.00 -3.64
N TYR A 15 3.26 -2.72 -4.53
CA TYR A 15 3.45 -2.28 -5.92
C TYR A 15 2.24 -2.56 -6.81
N ASP A 16 1.40 -3.52 -6.42
CA ASP A 16 0.24 -3.93 -7.17
C ASP A 16 -0.98 -4.08 -6.28
N ILE A 17 -2.11 -3.54 -6.74
CA ILE A 17 -3.42 -3.72 -6.09
C ILE A 17 -3.85 -5.19 -6.07
N ASN A 18 -3.31 -6.02 -6.95
CA ASN A 18 -3.60 -7.46 -7.02
C ASN A 18 -2.87 -8.27 -5.94
N SER A 19 -1.74 -7.77 -5.42
CA SER A 19 -1.03 -8.37 -4.28
C SER A 19 -1.68 -8.03 -2.94
N MET A 20 -2.66 -7.11 -2.93
CA MET A 20 -3.44 -6.81 -1.75
C MET A 20 -4.36 -7.99 -1.40
N PRO A 21 -4.55 -8.30 -0.11
CA PRO A 21 -5.48 -9.34 0.29
C PRO A 21 -6.89 -9.01 -0.19
N SER A 22 -7.69 -10.01 -0.55
CA SER A 22 -9.05 -9.84 -1.08
C SER A 22 -10.01 -9.10 -0.14
N ASN A 23 -9.69 -9.04 1.16
CA ASN A 23 -10.42 -8.26 2.16
C ASN A 23 -10.05 -6.76 2.15
N THR A 24 -9.13 -6.34 1.29
CA THR A 24 -8.73 -4.93 1.16
C THR A 24 -9.79 -4.19 0.36
N ASN A 25 -10.36 -3.16 0.96
CA ASN A 25 -11.24 -2.26 0.22
C ASN A 25 -10.40 -1.39 -0.74
N LYS A 26 -10.45 -1.73 -2.03
CA LYS A 26 -9.73 -1.03 -3.12
C LYS A 26 -10.18 0.42 -3.29
N ALA A 27 -11.40 0.78 -2.87
CA ALA A 27 -11.87 2.16 -2.88
C ALA A 27 -11.09 3.05 -1.89
N ASN A 28 -10.54 2.43 -0.84
CA ASN A 28 -9.77 3.12 0.20
C ASN A 28 -8.27 2.98 -0.04
N VAL A 29 -7.85 2.60 -1.25
CA VAL A 29 -6.44 2.55 -1.61
C VAL A 29 -6.01 3.90 -2.13
N VAL A 30 -4.94 4.45 -1.58
CA VAL A 30 -4.29 5.66 -2.07
C VAL A 30 -3.01 5.29 -2.80
N THR A 31 -2.80 5.95 -3.93
CA THR A 31 -1.57 5.84 -4.69
C THR A 31 -0.63 6.95 -4.24
N MET A 32 0.55 6.59 -3.76
CA MET A 32 1.61 7.53 -3.38
C MET A 32 2.94 7.09 -3.99
N THR A 33 3.98 7.91 -3.83
CA THR A 33 5.32 7.52 -4.24
C THR A 33 5.91 6.55 -3.22
N GLU A 34 6.79 5.66 -3.68
CA GLU A 34 7.50 4.75 -2.78
C GLU A 34 8.32 5.52 -1.75
N ALA A 35 8.98 6.60 -2.18
CA ALA A 35 9.74 7.48 -1.29
C ALA A 35 8.86 8.07 -0.16
N ASP A 36 7.62 8.46 -0.45
CA ASP A 36 6.69 8.95 0.56
C ASP A 36 6.25 7.83 1.51
N ALA A 37 5.96 6.64 0.99
CA ALA A 37 5.65 5.46 1.80
C ALA A 37 6.81 5.11 2.75
N ILE A 38 8.05 5.12 2.27
CA ILE A 38 9.26 4.88 3.06
C ILE A 38 9.47 6.01 4.08
N ALA A 39 9.26 7.27 3.69
CA ALA A 39 9.36 8.41 4.60
C ALA A 39 8.33 8.36 5.73
N GLN A 40 7.14 7.80 5.45
CA GLN A 40 6.12 7.50 6.45
C GLN A 40 6.41 6.22 7.26
N GLY A 41 7.54 5.56 7.04
CA GLY A 41 7.94 4.35 7.76
C GLY A 41 7.16 3.10 7.35
N LYS A 42 6.47 3.11 6.20
CA LYS A 42 5.67 1.98 5.73
C LYS A 42 6.58 0.87 5.23
N ARG A 43 6.15 -0.37 5.45
CA ARG A 43 6.84 -1.58 5.00
C ARG A 43 6.37 -2.03 3.63
N HIS A 44 7.30 -2.36 2.75
CA HIS A 44 6.98 -3.09 1.54
C HIS A 44 6.48 -4.49 1.91
N THR A 45 5.33 -4.88 1.40
CA THR A 45 4.87 -6.26 1.44
C THR A 45 5.23 -6.99 0.16
N THR A 46 6.22 -7.87 0.25
CA THR A 46 6.50 -8.90 -0.75
C THR A 46 5.54 -10.06 -0.52
N LYS A 47 4.36 -10.01 -1.13
CA LYS A 47 3.58 -11.24 -1.30
C LYS A 47 4.02 -11.84 -2.62
N GLU A 48 4.86 -12.87 -2.52
CA GLU A 48 5.34 -13.73 -3.62
C GLU A 48 4.18 -14.37 -4.40
#